data_AF-A0A7J7CHZ2-F1
#
_entry.id   AF-A0A7J7CHZ2-F1
#
_cell.length_a   1.000
_cell.length_b   1.000
_cell.length_c   1.000
_cell.angle_alpha   90.00
_cell.angle_beta   90.00
_cell.angle_gamma   90.00
#
_symmetry.space_group_name_H-M   'P 1'
#
loop_
_entity.id
_entity.type
_entity.pdbx_description
1 polymer ?
#
loop_
_entity_poly.entity_id
_entity_poly.type
_entity_poly.pdbx_seq_one_letter_code
_entity_poly.pdbx_strand_id
1 'polypeptide(L)'
;MPTGKLLQDMGMGLVRIALECEKKPTEKIKIIDEPIWTMYCNGRKSGYGVKREPTDKDWMVMQLLHMVSMGAGDNGEDHQDGEFAYMRASFERVIGSKDSETYYMLNPDENSPELSIFFVRI
;
A
#
# COMPACT_ATOMS: atom_id res chain seq x y z
N MET A 1 8.84 2.73 -5.09
CA MET A 1 7.95 3.54 -5.95
C MET A 1 7.43 4.70 -5.13
N PRO A 2 7.63 5.96 -5.55
CA PRO A 2 7.10 7.12 -4.85
C PRO A 2 5.55 7.14 -4.88
N THR A 3 4.91 7.64 -3.81
CA THR A 3 3.44 7.72 -3.72
C THR A 3 2.83 8.59 -4.83
N GLY A 4 3.47 9.72 -5.19
CA GLY A 4 2.99 10.55 -6.30
C GLY A 4 2.96 9.80 -7.65
N LYS A 5 3.90 8.88 -7.88
CA LYS A 5 3.89 8.03 -9.09
C LYS A 5 2.75 7.02 -9.06
N LEU A 6 2.46 6.45 -7.88
CA LEU A 6 1.29 5.57 -7.67
C LEU A 6 -0.02 6.30 -8.00
N LEU A 7 -0.19 7.52 -7.46
CA LEU A 7 -1.38 8.34 -7.71
C LEU A 7 -1.57 8.64 -9.21
N GLN A 8 -0.47 8.96 -9.91
CA GLN A 8 -0.52 9.15 -11.35
C GLN A 8 -0.95 7.87 -12.09
N ASP A 9 -0.38 6.71 -11.72
CA ASP A 9 -0.70 5.44 -12.36
C ASP A 9 -2.16 5.02 -12.11
N MET A 10 -2.72 5.35 -10.94
CA MET A 10 -4.14 5.13 -10.62
C MET A 10 -5.07 6.00 -11.46
N GLY A 11 -4.69 7.26 -11.72
CA GLY A 11 -5.42 8.12 -12.66
C GLY A 11 -5.43 7.61 -14.11
N MET A 12 -4.58 6.65 -14.46
CA MET A 12 -4.53 6.00 -15.77
C MET A 12 -5.31 4.67 -15.82
N GLY A 13 -5.83 4.19 -14.70
CA GLY A 13 -6.62 2.96 -14.60
C GLY A 13 -6.25 2.10 -13.39
N LEU A 14 -6.71 0.84 -13.40
CA LEU A 14 -6.53 -0.09 -12.29
C LEU A 14 -5.05 -0.38 -11.99
N VAL A 15 -4.64 -0.21 -10.74
CA VAL A 15 -3.28 -0.53 -10.28
C VAL A 15 -3.30 -1.78 -9.41
N ARG A 16 -2.40 -2.73 -9.73
CA ARG A 16 -2.19 -3.96 -8.96
C ARG A 16 -0.75 -4.01 -8.47
N ILE A 17 -0.57 -4.01 -7.16
CA ILE A 17 0.74 -4.16 -6.51
C ILE A 17 0.84 -5.58 -5.96
N ALA A 18 1.82 -6.36 -6.40
CA ALA A 18 2.18 -7.62 -5.77
C ALA A 18 3.48 -7.46 -4.97
N LEU A 19 3.46 -7.93 -3.73
CA LEU A 19 4.59 -8.03 -2.82
C LEU A 19 4.88 -9.52 -2.63
N GLU A 20 5.97 -9.98 -3.25
CA GLU A 20 6.39 -11.36 -3.25
C GLU A 20 7.56 -11.59 -2.30
N CYS A 21 7.52 -12.68 -1.54
CA CYS A 21 8.63 -13.16 -0.72
C CYS A 21 8.82 -14.67 -0.89
N GLU A 22 10.04 -15.16 -0.67
CA GLU A 22 10.32 -16.59 -0.78
C GLU A 22 9.88 -17.35 0.46
N LYS A 23 9.37 -18.56 0.25
CA LYS A 23 9.00 -19.46 1.34
C LYS A 23 10.20 -20.07 2.03
N LYS A 24 10.36 -19.73 3.31
CA LYS A 24 11.37 -20.35 4.17
C LYS A 24 10.76 -21.50 5.00
N PRO A 25 11.25 -22.74 4.87
CA PRO A 25 10.62 -23.93 5.49
C PRO A 25 10.57 -23.91 7.02
N THR A 26 11.50 -23.22 7.66
CA THR A 26 11.71 -23.24 9.12
C THR A 26 11.08 -22.05 9.85
N GLU A 27 10.71 -21.00 9.12
CA GLU A 27 10.19 -19.76 9.70
C GLU A 27 8.64 -19.79 9.71
N LYS A 28 8.05 -19.56 10.88
CA LYS A 28 6.59 -19.43 11.05
C LYS A 28 6.20 -17.95 11.15
N ILE A 29 6.57 -17.17 10.14
CA ILE A 29 6.26 -15.74 10.07
C ILE A 29 4.88 -15.58 9.41
N LYS A 30 4.02 -14.70 9.96
CA LYS A 30 2.76 -14.36 9.27
C LYS A 30 3.11 -13.57 8.01
N ILE A 31 2.33 -13.72 6.95
CA ILE A 31 2.66 -13.08 5.68
C ILE A 31 2.89 -11.57 5.81
N ILE A 32 2.04 -10.84 6.54
CA ILE A 32 2.19 -9.39 6.77
C ILE A 32 3.41 -9.00 7.62
N ASP A 33 4.08 -9.97 8.24
CA ASP A 33 5.26 -9.79 9.08
C ASP A 33 6.58 -10.09 8.36
N GLU A 34 6.53 -10.47 7.07
CA GLU A 34 7.76 -10.67 6.29
C GLU A 34 8.54 -9.36 6.14
N PRO A 35 9.87 -9.38 6.31
CA PRO A 35 10.66 -8.17 6.41
C PRO A 35 10.97 -7.53 5.06
N ILE A 36 11.04 -8.33 3.98
CA ILE A 36 11.50 -7.89 2.66
C ILE A 36 10.59 -8.49 1.59
N TRP A 37 10.26 -7.66 0.60
CA TRP A 37 9.35 -7.98 -0.49
C TRP A 37 9.97 -7.59 -1.82
N THR A 38 9.82 -8.43 -2.83
CA THR A 38 9.97 -8.00 -4.22
C THR A 38 8.65 -7.41 -4.67
N MET A 39 8.68 -6.17 -5.15
CA MET A 39 7.48 -5.44 -5.53
C MET A 39 7.28 -5.46 -7.04
N TYR A 40 6.07 -5.81 -7.47
CA TYR A 40 5.62 -5.73 -8.85
C TYR A 40 4.43 -4.79 -8.95
N CYS A 41 4.44 -3.90 -9.94
CA CYS A 41 3.30 -3.06 -10.28
C CYS A 41 2.78 -3.50 -11.66
N ASN A 42 1.51 -3.89 -11.75
CA ASN A 42 0.86 -4.39 -12.97
C ASN A 42 1.70 -5.48 -13.70
N GLY A 43 2.27 -6.40 -12.92
CA GLY A 43 3.09 -7.51 -13.42
C GLY A 43 4.55 -7.17 -13.76
N ARG A 44 4.97 -5.90 -13.59
CA ARG A 44 6.36 -5.47 -13.84
C ARG A 44 7.11 -5.24 -12.53
N LYS A 45 8.29 -5.87 -12.40
CA LYS A 45 9.16 -5.67 -11.23
C LYS A 45 9.50 -4.19 -11.09
N SER A 46 9.10 -3.61 -9.97
CA SER A 46 9.18 -2.17 -9.69
C SER A 46 10.15 -1.84 -8.56
N GLY A 47 10.69 -2.85 -7.87
CA GLY A 47 11.72 -2.68 -6.84
C GLY A 47 11.57 -3.65 -5.68
N TYR A 48 11.97 -3.21 -4.49
CA TYR A 48 11.82 -3.94 -3.24
C TYR A 48 11.05 -3.10 -2.22
N GLY A 49 10.31 -3.77 -1.34
CA GLY A 49 9.65 -3.19 -0.17
C GLY A 49 10.27 -3.75 1.11
N VAL A 50 10.34 -2.92 2.14
CA VAL A 50 10.86 -3.33 3.46
C VAL A 50 9.81 -2.99 4.51
N LYS A 51 9.51 -3.95 5.39
CA LYS A 51 8.66 -3.69 6.55
C LYS A 51 9.44 -2.80 7.52
N ARG A 52 8.80 -1.71 7.97
CA ARG A 52 9.35 -0.80 8.96
C ARG A 52 8.27 -0.42 9.96
N GLU A 53 8.71 -0.02 11.14
CA GLU A 53 7.82 0.63 12.11
C GLU A 53 7.47 2.06 11.63
N PRO A 54 6.28 2.58 12.00
CA PRO A 54 5.94 3.98 11.81
C PRO A 54 6.93 4.89 12.56
N THR A 55 7.32 5.98 11.92
CA THR A 55 8.10 7.08 12.49
C THR A 55 7.19 8.16 13.06
N ASP A 56 7.73 9.11 13.80
CA ASP A 56 6.97 10.26 14.32
C ASP A 56 6.25 11.04 13.21
N LYS A 57 6.87 11.14 12.02
CA LYS A 57 6.27 11.76 10.84
C LYS A 57 5.05 10.98 10.34
N ASP A 58 5.13 9.65 10.31
CA ASP A 58 3.99 8.81 9.92
C ASP A 58 2.84 8.98 10.92
N TRP A 59 3.14 9.03 12.22
CA TRP A 59 2.13 9.29 13.25
C TRP A 59 1.47 10.66 13.08
N MET A 60 2.25 11.70 12.79
CA MET A 60 1.73 13.04 12.52
C MET A 60 0.80 13.04 11.30
N VAL A 61 1.18 12.38 10.21
CA VAL A 61 0.31 12.24 9.02
C VAL A 61 -0.99 11.50 9.38
N MET A 62 -0.91 10.41 10.15
CA MET A 62 -2.11 9.66 10.58
C MET A 62 -3.04 10.51 11.47
N GLN A 63 -2.48 11.39 12.31
CA GLN A 63 -3.26 12.34 13.11
C GLN A 63 -3.89 13.44 12.26
N LEU A 64 -3.14 14.03 11.33
CA LEU A 64 -3.67 15.06 10.41
C LEU A 64 -4.83 14.51 9.60
N LEU A 65 -4.67 13.28 9.10
CA LEU A 65 -5.68 12.62 8.29
C LEU A 65 -6.84 12.09 9.13
N HIS A 66 -6.83 12.18 10.46
CA HIS A 66 -7.83 11.54 11.32
C HIS A 66 -9.28 11.90 10.95
N MET A 67 -9.54 13.15 10.58
CA MET A 67 -10.86 13.65 10.15
C MET A 67 -11.20 13.39 8.68
N VAL A 68 -10.23 12.96 7.86
CA VAL A 68 -10.45 12.60 6.46
C VAL A 68 -11.04 11.20 6.43
N SER A 69 -12.22 11.00 5.83
CA SER A 69 -12.83 9.66 5.73
C SER A 69 -12.23 8.86 4.58
N MET A 70 -12.15 9.47 3.40
CA MET A 70 -11.54 8.93 2.17
C MET A 70 -10.97 10.08 1.32
N GLY A 71 -10.08 9.76 0.38
CA GLY A 71 -9.51 10.69 -0.59
C GLY A 71 -8.00 10.54 -0.77
N ALA A 72 -7.47 11.16 -1.82
CA ALA A 72 -6.03 11.30 -2.04
C ALA A 72 -5.66 12.78 -2.10
N GLY A 73 -4.45 13.11 -1.68
CA GLY A 73 -3.97 14.49 -1.65
C GLY A 73 -2.47 14.57 -1.49
N ASP A 74 -1.93 15.76 -1.75
CA ASP A 74 -0.55 16.12 -1.46
C ASP A 74 -0.59 17.37 -0.57
N ASN A 75 0.25 17.42 0.45
CA ASN A 75 0.32 18.56 1.34
C ASN A 75 1.37 19.54 0.80
N GLY A 76 1.00 20.26 -0.26
CA GLY A 76 1.85 21.24 -0.95
C GLY A 76 1.72 22.67 -0.42
N GLU A 77 2.87 23.28 -0.16
CA GLU A 77 3.21 24.70 0.08
C GLU A 77 3.06 25.33 1.49
N ASP A 78 2.15 24.92 2.37
CA ASP A 78 1.88 25.71 3.61
C ASP A 78 2.36 25.09 4.94
N HIS A 79 3.03 23.93 4.90
CA HIS A 79 3.64 23.31 6.08
C HIS A 79 5.13 23.13 5.86
N GLN A 80 5.95 23.79 6.69
CA GLN A 80 7.42 23.74 6.67
C GLN A 80 8.02 22.35 6.93
N ASP A 81 7.18 21.30 7.05
CA ASP A 81 7.54 19.96 7.49
C ASP A 81 7.26 18.90 6.42
N GLY A 82 7.88 19.07 5.25
CA GLY A 82 8.02 18.03 4.21
C GLY A 82 6.76 17.73 3.39
N GLU A 83 6.93 17.77 2.06
CA GLU A 83 5.92 17.33 1.10
C GLU A 83 5.58 15.84 1.33
N PHE A 84 4.31 15.51 1.49
CA PHE A 84 3.84 14.12 1.50
C PHE A 84 2.52 13.98 0.74
N ALA A 85 2.50 12.98 -0.14
CA ALA A 85 1.28 12.52 -0.79
C ALA A 85 0.66 11.37 0.01
N TYR A 86 -0.66 11.40 0.16
CA TYR A 86 -1.42 10.38 0.89
C TYR A 86 -2.60 9.86 0.06
N MET A 87 -3.05 8.67 0.43
CA MET A 87 -4.30 8.07 0.00
C MET A 87 -4.98 7.43 1.19
N ARG A 88 -6.27 7.67 1.34
CA ARG A 88 -7.13 7.05 2.34
C ARG A 88 -8.37 6.49 1.66
N ALA A 89 -8.64 5.21 1.86
CA ALA A 89 -9.80 4.54 1.31
C ALA A 89 -10.28 3.46 2.28
N SER A 90 -11.57 3.12 2.20
CA SER A 90 -12.04 1.85 2.74
C SER A 90 -11.40 0.71 1.97
N PHE A 91 -11.14 -0.41 2.64
CA PHE A 91 -10.60 -1.58 1.96
C PHE A 91 -11.26 -2.87 2.44
N GLU A 92 -11.35 -3.83 1.54
CA GLU A 92 -11.68 -5.21 1.87
C GLU A 92 -10.39 -6.01 2.03
N ARG A 93 -10.29 -6.75 3.15
CA ARG A 93 -9.16 -7.63 3.45
C ARG A 93 -9.59 -9.08 3.20
N VAL A 94 -8.88 -9.77 2.32
CA VAL A 94 -9.15 -11.17 1.97
C VAL A 94 -7.92 -12.02 2.28
N ILE A 95 -8.06 -12.97 3.21
CA ILE A 95 -7.01 -13.93 3.55
C ILE A 95 -7.23 -15.18 2.71
N GLY A 96 -6.35 -15.43 1.74
CA GLY A 96 -6.43 -16.63 0.91
C GLY A 96 -5.86 -17.86 1.61
N SER A 97 -4.68 -17.70 2.23
CA SER A 97 -4.01 -18.77 2.96
C SER A 97 -2.97 -18.20 3.93
N LYS A 98 -2.20 -19.05 4.60
CA LYS A 98 -1.01 -18.61 5.37
C LYS A 98 0.07 -17.94 4.50
N ASP A 99 0.01 -18.17 3.19
CA ASP A 99 0.97 -17.76 2.18
C ASP A 99 0.37 -16.70 1.22
N SER A 100 -0.86 -16.22 1.46
CA SER A 100 -1.48 -15.18 0.63
C SER A 100 -2.52 -14.31 1.35
N GLU A 101 -2.42 -13.01 1.14
CA GLU A 101 -3.36 -12.01 1.68
C GLU A 101 -3.51 -10.84 0.71
N THR A 102 -4.74 -10.36 0.52
CA THR A 102 -5.06 -9.30 -0.44
C THR A 102 -5.86 -8.19 0.22
N TYR A 103 -5.54 -6.96 -0.17
CA TYR A 103 -6.24 -5.75 0.21
C TYR A 103 -6.80 -5.08 -1.05
N TYR A 104 -8.13 -4.97 -1.14
CA TYR A 104 -8.83 -4.28 -2.21
C TYR A 104 -9.26 -2.91 -1.71
N MET A 105 -8.64 -1.84 -2.21
CA MET A 105 -9.07 -0.48 -1.87
C MET A 105 -10.32 -0.14 -2.67
N LEU A 106 -11.40 0.14 -1.95
CA LEU A 106 -12.72 0.37 -2.50
C LEU A 106 -12.87 1.83 -2.88
N ASN A 107 -13.40 2.06 -4.09
CA ASN A 107 -13.85 3.38 -4.50
C ASN A 107 -15.33 3.54 -4.07
N PRO A 108 -15.72 4.64 -3.41
CA PRO A 108 -17.13 4.87 -3.04
C PRO A 108 -18.05 5.04 -4.26
N ASP A 109 -17.51 5.49 -5.40
CA ASP A 109 -18.28 5.80 -6.62
C ASP A 109 -18.31 4.64 -7.63
N GLU A 110 -17.38 3.67 -7.52
CA GLU A 110 -17.26 2.55 -8.45
C GLU A 110 -17.24 1.18 -7.75
N ASN A 111 -17.92 0.19 -8.34
CA ASN A 111 -17.96 -1.19 -7.83
C ASN A 111 -16.65 -1.98 -8.03
N SER A 112 -15.55 -1.35 -8.48
CA SER A 112 -14.27 -2.01 -8.75
C SER A 112 -13.14 -1.35 -7.95
N PRO A 113 -12.20 -2.13 -7.38
CA PRO A 113 -11.11 -1.55 -6.60
C PRO A 113 -10.10 -0.84 -7.52
N GLU A 114 -9.88 0.45 -7.29
CA GLU A 114 -8.92 1.27 -8.04
C GLU A 114 -7.46 0.83 -7.79
N LEU A 115 -7.21 0.30 -6.59
CA LEU A 115 -5.94 -0.26 -6.17
C LEU A 115 -6.13 -1.59 -5.44
N SER A 116 -5.38 -2.60 -5.88
CA SER A 116 -5.30 -3.90 -5.18
C SER A 116 -3.85 -4.18 -4.78
N ILE A 117 -3.64 -4.57 -3.52
CA ILE A 117 -2.33 -4.95 -2.98
C ILE A 117 -2.38 -6.43 -2.59
N PHE A 118 -1.51 -7.22 -3.19
CA PHE A 118 -1.38 -8.66 -2.98
C PHE A 118 -0.08 -8.95 -2.25
N PHE A 119 -0.16 -9.65 -1.12
CA PHE A 119 0.99 -10.27 -0.46
C PHE A 119 0.99 -11.74 -0.81
N VAL A 120 2.09 -12.24 -1.36
CA VAL A 120 2.21 -13.63 -1.81
C VAL A 120 3.56 -14.19 -1.37
N ARG A 121 3.53 -15.38 -0.78
CA ARG A 121 4.73 -16.17 -0.52
C ARG A 121 4.86 -17.26 -1.59
N ILE A 122 5.96 -17.20 -2.35
CA ILE A 122 6.27 -18.11 -3.47
C ILE A 122 7.20 -19.25 -3.04
#